data_AF-E0MN50-F1
#
_entry.id   AF-E0MN50-F1
#
_cell.length_a   1.000
_cell.length_b   1.000
_cell.length_c   1.000
_cell.angle_alpha   90.00
_cell.angle_beta   90.00
_cell.angle_gamma   90.00
#
_symmetry.space_group_name_H-M   'P 1'
#
loop_
_entity.id
_entity.type
_entity.pdbx_description
1 polymer ?
#
loop_
_entity_poly.entity_id
_entity_poly.type
_entity_poly.pdbx_seq_one_letter_code
_entity_poly.pdbx_strand_id
1 'polypeptide(L)'
;MFRALLLSLALSLSVPAASSIAVAQTVVPPGNNSSTQPKIPAGSVKRSRALGYEAKYTKIRNLIARDSKLRGKIKKAAATFGIDPIHIVGALVGEHTYNVDAKDRLQSYYVKALAYLGQDLSFGHKGTSITKLVGQPAFAKCKSQRSSYPYWTCIENVWDSQYRGKSIAGKRWPNDRLGRVFFQPFYAGQTFGLGQLNPLTALKANDLVRSRIPREPKLSVRRAPEIYNTIMEPDSTLNYMAAVIRHAIDSYRSVAGFDISRNPGITATLYNLGNVPRRANTLRVNNAKRKAAGKKPLLPRENYYGWLVNEKEADLRSIL
;
A
#
# COMPACT_ATOMS: atom_id res chain seq x y z
N MET A 1 -74.16 37.03 -6.38
CA MET A 1 -73.56 35.69 -6.47
C MET A 1 -72.05 35.85 -6.61
N PHE A 2 -71.29 35.40 -5.61
CA PHE A 2 -69.83 35.53 -5.52
C PHE A 2 -69.12 34.75 -6.64
N ARG A 3 -68.16 35.39 -7.34
CA ARG A 3 -67.11 34.69 -8.10
C ARG A 3 -65.75 35.08 -7.51
N ALA A 4 -65.11 34.12 -6.87
CA ALA A 4 -63.79 34.23 -6.28
C ALA A 4 -62.71 34.24 -7.37
N LEU A 5 -61.75 35.16 -7.26
CA LEU A 5 -60.53 35.23 -8.06
C LEU A 5 -59.43 34.49 -7.28
N LEU A 6 -58.94 33.36 -7.79
CA LEU A 6 -57.80 32.62 -7.23
C LEU A 6 -56.52 33.09 -7.93
N LEU A 7 -55.66 33.83 -7.21
CA LEU A 7 -54.28 34.10 -7.61
C LEU A 7 -53.39 32.93 -7.17
N SER A 8 -52.82 32.21 -8.13
CA SER A 8 -51.82 31.15 -7.90
C SER A 8 -50.42 31.77 -7.79
N LEU A 9 -49.91 31.95 -6.58
CA LEU A 9 -48.54 32.39 -6.32
C LEU A 9 -47.61 31.17 -6.31
N ALA A 10 -46.83 30.97 -7.37
CA ALA A 10 -45.81 29.93 -7.44
C ALA A 10 -44.58 30.31 -6.61
N LEU A 11 -44.40 29.66 -5.46
CA LEU A 11 -43.25 29.86 -4.57
C LEU A 11 -42.12 28.88 -4.95
N SER A 12 -41.10 29.37 -5.63
CA SER A 12 -39.88 28.60 -5.94
C SER A 12 -39.03 28.42 -4.68
N LEU A 13 -39.05 27.22 -4.09
CA LEU A 13 -38.15 26.83 -3.00
C LEU A 13 -36.74 26.56 -3.55
N SER A 14 -35.84 27.53 -3.40
CA SER A 14 -34.40 27.34 -3.58
C SER A 14 -33.80 26.58 -2.40
N VAL A 15 -33.39 25.32 -2.64
CA VAL A 15 -32.65 24.48 -1.68
C VAL A 15 -31.23 25.04 -1.52
N PRO A 16 -30.75 25.35 -0.29
CA PRO A 16 -29.38 25.78 -0.10
C PRO A 16 -28.42 24.62 -0.37
N ALA A 17 -27.43 24.85 -1.23
CA ALA A 17 -26.32 23.92 -1.45
C ALA A 17 -25.55 23.74 -0.15
N ALA A 18 -25.36 22.48 0.27
CA ALA A 18 -24.59 22.15 1.46
C ALA A 18 -23.12 22.56 1.28
N SER A 19 -22.71 23.62 1.97
CA SER A 19 -21.30 24.03 2.07
C SER A 19 -20.48 22.90 2.69
N SER A 20 -19.58 22.32 1.91
CA SER A 20 -18.61 21.35 2.41
C SER A 20 -17.59 22.08 3.29
N ILE A 21 -17.65 21.89 4.61
CA ILE A 21 -16.64 22.41 5.54
C ILE A 21 -15.31 21.73 5.18
N ALA A 22 -14.40 22.47 4.54
CA ALA A 22 -13.05 22.02 4.30
C ALA A 22 -12.32 21.93 5.65
N VAL A 23 -12.18 20.71 6.17
CA VAL A 23 -11.33 20.46 7.34
C VAL A 23 -9.89 20.75 6.92
N ALA A 24 -9.28 21.79 7.51
CA ALA A 24 -7.87 22.10 7.29
C ALA A 24 -7.02 20.85 7.60
N GLN A 25 -6.26 20.40 6.60
CA GLN A 25 -5.42 19.20 6.73
C GLN A 25 -4.16 19.55 7.51
N THR A 26 -3.83 18.73 8.51
CA THR A 26 -2.57 18.90 9.25
C THR A 26 -1.44 18.31 8.43
N VAL A 27 -0.51 19.14 7.98
CA VAL A 27 0.72 18.68 7.33
C VAL A 27 1.61 18.03 8.39
N VAL A 28 2.04 16.79 8.14
CA VAL A 28 3.00 16.10 9.02
C VAL A 28 4.39 16.64 8.70
N PRO A 29 5.15 17.13 9.69
CA PRO A 29 6.48 17.68 9.45
C PRO A 29 7.43 16.59 8.90
N PRO A 30 8.46 16.98 8.14
CA PRO A 30 9.53 16.06 7.75
C PRO A 30 10.31 15.58 8.98
N GLY A 31 11.08 14.51 8.81
CA GLY A 31 11.89 13.93 9.88
C GLY A 31 11.09 13.04 10.85
N ASN A 32 11.78 12.59 11.90
CA ASN A 32 11.27 11.60 12.83
C ASN A 32 10.38 12.21 13.92
N ASN A 33 9.15 11.70 14.03
CA ASN A 33 8.27 11.97 15.17
C ASN A 33 8.65 11.18 16.43
N SER A 34 9.54 10.18 16.30
CA SER A 34 10.09 9.40 17.41
C SER A 34 11.56 9.75 17.63
N SER A 35 11.93 10.14 18.86
CA SER A 35 13.31 10.53 19.21
C SER A 35 14.31 9.37 19.15
N THR A 36 13.85 8.14 19.32
CA THR A 36 14.66 6.93 19.23
C THR A 36 14.11 5.98 18.18
N GLN A 37 14.99 5.18 17.59
CA GLN A 37 14.60 4.20 16.58
C GLN A 37 13.63 3.17 17.18
N PRO A 38 12.45 2.95 16.57
CA PRO A 38 11.53 1.91 17.00
C PRO A 38 12.18 0.52 16.92
N LYS A 39 11.76 -0.39 17.81
CA LYS A 39 12.29 -1.76 17.88
C LYS A 39 12.22 -2.48 16.52
N ILE A 40 13.37 -3.03 16.11
CA ILE A 40 13.46 -3.86 14.91
C ILE A 40 12.94 -5.28 15.23
N PRO A 41 11.98 -5.82 14.45
CA PRO A 41 11.47 -7.18 14.66
C PRO A 41 12.55 -8.26 14.50
N ALA A 42 12.46 -9.35 15.27
CA ALA A 42 13.44 -10.45 15.24
C ALA A 42 13.64 -11.08 13.86
N GLY A 43 12.60 -11.12 13.02
CA GLY A 43 12.70 -11.60 11.65
C GLY A 43 13.66 -10.76 10.79
N SER A 44 13.62 -9.43 10.95
CA SER A 44 14.51 -8.49 10.24
C SER A 44 15.94 -8.56 10.78
N VAL A 45 16.09 -8.77 12.09
CA VAL A 45 17.39 -9.07 12.73
C VAL A 45 18.01 -10.30 12.11
N LYS A 46 17.29 -11.42 12.05
CA LYS A 46 17.81 -12.68 11.49
C LYS A 46 18.29 -12.52 10.03
N ARG A 47 17.55 -11.78 9.20
CA ARG A 47 17.89 -11.53 7.79
C ARG A 47 19.07 -10.58 7.56
N SER A 48 19.48 -9.84 8.59
CA SER A 48 20.53 -8.83 8.47
C SER A 48 21.82 -9.21 9.21
N ARG A 49 21.88 -10.41 9.80
CA ARG A 49 23.03 -10.93 10.56
C ARG A 49 24.32 -11.06 9.72
N ALA A 50 24.22 -11.27 8.41
CA ALA A 50 25.39 -11.54 7.57
C ALA A 50 26.15 -10.28 7.12
N LEU A 51 25.43 -9.22 6.74
CA LEU A 51 26.01 -7.97 6.20
C LEU A 51 25.94 -6.79 7.19
N GLY A 52 24.98 -6.79 8.12
CA GLY A 52 24.65 -5.63 8.94
C GLY A 52 23.80 -4.58 8.21
N TYR A 53 23.11 -3.71 8.94
CA TYR A 53 22.17 -2.74 8.35
C TYR A 53 22.87 -1.66 7.51
N GLU A 54 23.96 -1.06 8.01
CA GLU A 54 24.66 0.01 7.28
C GLU A 54 25.26 -0.47 5.95
N ALA A 55 25.80 -1.69 5.90
CA ALA A 55 26.30 -2.25 4.64
C ALA A 55 25.17 -2.47 3.63
N LYS A 56 24.00 -2.95 4.09
CA LYS A 56 22.82 -3.15 3.24
C LYS A 56 22.24 -1.81 2.75
N TYR A 57 22.16 -0.82 3.63
CA TYR A 57 21.81 0.57 3.28
C TYR A 57 22.75 1.11 2.20
N THR A 58 24.06 1.02 2.43
CA THR A 58 25.09 1.51 1.50
C THR A 58 24.97 0.81 0.14
N LYS A 59 24.70 -0.49 0.13
CA LYS A 59 24.51 -1.28 -1.09
C LYS A 59 23.34 -0.76 -1.94
N ILE A 60 22.14 -0.62 -1.37
CA ILE A 60 20.97 -0.14 -2.12
C ILE A 60 21.12 1.33 -2.52
N ARG A 61 21.66 2.18 -1.64
CA ARG A 61 21.98 3.57 -1.95
C ARG A 61 22.90 3.67 -3.17
N ASN A 62 24.01 2.94 -3.16
CA ASN A 62 25.00 2.98 -4.23
C ASN A 62 24.47 2.40 -5.55
N LEU A 63 23.60 1.39 -5.49
CA LEU A 63 22.91 0.89 -6.67
C LEU A 63 22.07 1.99 -7.33
N ILE A 64 21.26 2.72 -6.55
CA ILE A 64 20.45 3.84 -7.06
C ILE A 64 21.35 4.97 -7.55
N ALA A 65 22.42 5.31 -6.81
CA ALA A 65 23.35 6.38 -7.14
C ALA A 65 24.18 6.11 -8.42
N ARG A 66 24.44 4.85 -8.77
CA ARG A 66 25.23 4.48 -9.97
C ARG A 66 24.37 4.22 -11.20
N ASP A 67 23.13 3.78 -11.02
CA ASP A 67 22.25 3.44 -12.15
C ASP A 67 21.35 4.63 -12.54
N SER A 68 21.80 5.42 -13.51
CA SER A 68 21.05 6.58 -14.04
C SER A 68 19.72 6.17 -14.69
N LYS A 69 19.64 4.97 -15.29
CA LYS A 69 18.40 4.45 -15.89
C LYS A 69 17.37 4.16 -14.80
N LEU A 70 17.79 3.53 -13.69
CA LEU A 70 16.92 3.30 -12.54
C LEU A 70 16.41 4.62 -11.96
N ARG A 71 17.27 5.63 -11.76
CA ARG A 71 16.82 6.95 -11.28
C ARG A 71 15.80 7.59 -12.21
N GLY A 72 16.04 7.55 -13.52
CA GLY A 72 15.09 8.03 -14.51
C GLY A 72 13.72 7.33 -14.41
N LYS A 73 13.72 6.01 -14.22
CA LYS A 73 12.49 5.22 -14.02
C LYS A 73 11.78 5.56 -12.72
N ILE A 74 12.50 5.74 -11.61
CA ILE A 74 11.96 6.18 -10.32
C ILE A 74 11.29 7.56 -10.47
N LYS A 75 11.98 8.54 -11.06
CA LYS A 75 11.43 9.89 -11.30
C LYS A 75 10.18 9.84 -12.18
N LYS A 76 10.19 9.04 -13.25
CA LYS A 76 9.04 8.87 -14.15
C LYS A 76 7.83 8.26 -13.43
N ALA A 77 8.03 7.20 -12.66
CA ALA A 77 6.97 6.59 -11.86
C ALA A 77 6.42 7.58 -10.83
N ALA A 78 7.29 8.27 -10.09
CA ALA A 78 6.89 9.27 -9.11
C ALA A 78 6.04 10.40 -9.73
N ALA A 79 6.47 10.93 -10.88
CA ALA A 79 5.75 11.96 -11.63
C ALA A 79 4.36 11.47 -12.08
N THR A 80 4.26 10.24 -12.59
CA THR A 80 3.00 9.64 -13.06
C THR A 80 1.91 9.59 -11.98
N PHE A 81 2.33 9.37 -10.73
CA PHE A 81 1.42 9.30 -9.58
C PHE A 81 1.41 10.57 -8.71
N GLY A 82 2.12 11.64 -9.12
CA GLY A 82 2.14 12.90 -8.39
C GLY A 82 2.67 12.77 -6.96
N ILE A 83 3.83 12.12 -6.80
CA ILE A 83 4.55 12.00 -5.53
C ILE A 83 6.02 12.42 -5.71
N ASP A 84 6.67 12.87 -4.63
CA ASP A 84 8.13 13.09 -4.63
C ASP A 84 8.86 11.73 -4.80
N PRO A 85 9.84 11.60 -5.72
CA PRO A 85 10.61 10.35 -5.91
C PRO A 85 11.30 9.84 -4.64
N ILE A 86 11.56 10.70 -3.65
CA ILE A 86 12.09 10.29 -2.35
C ILE A 86 11.22 9.24 -1.65
N HIS A 87 9.91 9.23 -1.90
CA HIS A 87 9.02 8.24 -1.32
C HIS A 87 9.26 6.83 -1.87
N ILE A 88 9.54 6.72 -3.18
CA ILE A 88 9.88 5.44 -3.81
C ILE A 88 11.26 4.99 -3.32
N VAL A 89 12.24 5.91 -3.30
CA VAL A 89 13.60 5.61 -2.78
C VAL A 89 13.54 5.16 -1.33
N GLY A 90 12.78 5.86 -0.47
CA GLY A 90 12.60 5.49 0.93
C GLY A 90 12.00 4.09 1.10
N ALA A 91 11.01 3.71 0.29
CA ALA A 91 10.46 2.36 0.29
C ALA A 91 11.50 1.31 -0.13
N LEU A 92 12.25 1.55 -1.21
CA LEU A 92 13.33 0.67 -1.67
C LEU A 92 14.40 0.50 -0.60
N VAL A 93 14.88 1.60 -0.02
CA VAL A 93 15.94 1.60 1.00
C VAL A 93 15.49 0.86 2.24
N GLY A 94 14.27 1.10 2.74
CA GLY A 94 13.72 0.36 3.87
C GLY A 94 13.70 -1.15 3.61
N GLU A 95 13.11 -1.56 2.48
CA GLU A 95 12.97 -2.99 2.11
C GLU A 95 14.34 -3.68 1.97
N HIS A 96 15.27 -3.05 1.28
CA HIS A 96 16.59 -3.61 1.02
C HIS A 96 17.58 -3.47 2.19
N THR A 97 17.28 -2.65 3.19
CA THR A 97 18.08 -2.59 4.42
C THR A 97 17.67 -3.71 5.38
N TYR A 98 16.37 -3.90 5.59
CA TYR A 98 15.87 -4.74 6.68
C TYR A 98 15.25 -6.08 6.26
N ASN A 99 14.79 -6.22 5.02
CA ASN A 99 14.08 -7.43 4.57
C ASN A 99 14.89 -8.28 3.60
N VAL A 100 15.47 -7.70 2.57
CA VAL A 100 16.13 -8.45 1.49
C VAL A 100 17.47 -7.83 1.13
N ASP A 101 18.32 -8.58 0.42
CA ASP A 101 19.54 -8.01 -0.15
C ASP A 101 19.25 -7.44 -1.54
N ALA A 102 19.79 -6.25 -1.82
CA ALA A 102 19.77 -5.69 -3.16
C ALA A 102 20.57 -6.59 -4.12
N LYS A 103 20.00 -6.86 -5.30
CA LYS A 103 20.74 -7.47 -6.42
C LYS A 103 21.61 -6.42 -7.06
N ASP A 104 22.73 -6.82 -7.63
CA ASP A 104 23.74 -5.87 -8.10
C ASP A 104 23.33 -5.13 -9.38
N ARG A 105 22.31 -5.61 -10.10
CA ARG A 105 21.87 -5.07 -11.40
C ARG A 105 20.36 -5.17 -11.61
N LEU A 106 19.79 -4.20 -12.32
CA LEU A 106 18.38 -4.17 -12.70
C LEU A 106 17.99 -5.37 -13.60
N GLN A 107 18.90 -5.80 -14.47
CA GLN A 107 18.73 -6.92 -15.41
C GLN A 107 18.42 -8.23 -14.69
N SER A 108 18.97 -8.46 -13.49
CA SER A 108 18.69 -9.66 -12.71
C SER A 108 17.21 -9.77 -12.31
N TYR A 109 16.50 -8.64 -12.18
CA TYR A 109 15.07 -8.64 -11.91
C TYR A 109 14.24 -8.97 -13.15
N TYR A 110 14.62 -8.49 -14.33
CA TYR A 110 13.98 -8.83 -15.60
C TYR A 110 14.00 -10.34 -15.87
N VAL A 111 15.16 -10.97 -15.74
CA VAL A 111 15.31 -12.43 -15.98
C VAL A 111 14.40 -13.23 -15.04
N LYS A 112 14.32 -12.82 -13.77
CA LYS A 112 13.42 -13.46 -12.80
C LYS A 112 11.95 -13.26 -13.14
N ALA A 113 11.55 -12.10 -13.65
CA ALA A 113 10.16 -11.84 -14.03
C ALA A 113 9.69 -12.79 -15.14
N LEU A 114 10.52 -12.96 -16.18
CA LEU A 114 10.20 -13.83 -17.32
C LEU A 114 10.08 -15.30 -16.93
N ALA A 115 10.86 -15.76 -15.95
CA ALA A 115 10.85 -17.15 -15.50
C ALA A 115 9.48 -17.63 -14.96
N TYR A 116 8.58 -16.71 -14.59
CA TYR A 116 7.25 -17.05 -14.06
C TYR A 116 6.17 -17.13 -15.15
N LEU A 117 6.36 -16.53 -16.32
CA LEU A 117 5.33 -16.46 -17.37
C LEU A 117 4.99 -17.84 -18.00
N GLY A 118 5.88 -18.82 -17.89
CA GLY A 118 5.68 -20.20 -18.38
C GLY A 118 5.34 -21.23 -17.30
N GLN A 119 5.06 -20.79 -16.07
CA GLN A 119 4.78 -21.69 -14.93
C GLN A 119 3.28 -21.92 -14.77
N ASP A 120 2.87 -23.14 -14.41
CA ASP A 120 1.51 -23.42 -13.97
C ASP A 120 1.32 -22.93 -12.52
N LEU A 121 0.84 -21.69 -12.39
CA LEU A 121 0.64 -21.04 -11.10
C LEU A 121 -0.82 -20.73 -10.85
N SER A 122 -1.26 -21.09 -9.65
CA SER A 122 -2.58 -20.75 -9.14
C SER A 122 -2.50 -20.27 -7.69
N PHE A 123 -3.46 -19.43 -7.29
CA PHE A 123 -3.59 -18.96 -5.92
C PHE A 123 -4.56 -19.85 -5.14
N GLY A 124 -4.10 -20.46 -4.06
CA GLY A 124 -4.90 -21.38 -3.27
C GLY A 124 -4.24 -21.83 -1.97
N HIS A 125 -5.02 -22.51 -1.15
CA HIS A 125 -4.59 -23.12 0.11
C HIS A 125 -5.25 -24.49 0.32
N LYS A 126 -4.43 -25.55 0.45
CA LYS A 126 -4.86 -26.94 0.69
C LYS A 126 -6.09 -27.32 -0.16
N GLY A 127 -5.93 -27.26 -1.49
CA GLY A 127 -6.97 -27.60 -2.47
C GLY A 127 -8.12 -26.60 -2.60
N THR A 128 -8.10 -25.46 -1.90
CA THR A 128 -9.08 -24.38 -2.07
C THR A 128 -8.45 -23.21 -2.80
N SER A 129 -8.88 -22.94 -4.04
CA SER A 129 -8.44 -21.74 -4.77
C SER A 129 -8.96 -20.46 -4.12
N ILE A 130 -8.30 -19.33 -4.38
CA ILE A 130 -8.80 -18.02 -3.94
C ILE A 130 -10.19 -17.74 -4.52
N THR A 131 -10.44 -18.12 -5.78
CA THR A 131 -11.76 -17.96 -6.43
C THR A 131 -12.84 -18.77 -5.71
N LYS A 132 -12.53 -19.99 -5.26
CA LYS A 132 -13.44 -20.83 -4.46
C LYS A 132 -13.70 -20.23 -3.08
N LEU A 133 -12.69 -19.65 -2.43
CA LEU A 133 -12.89 -18.95 -1.15
C LEU A 133 -13.82 -17.74 -1.32
N VAL A 134 -13.48 -16.81 -2.22
CA VAL A 134 -14.23 -15.55 -2.38
C VAL A 134 -15.62 -15.74 -3.00
N GLY A 135 -15.90 -16.93 -3.55
CA GLY A 135 -17.22 -17.33 -4.00
C GLY A 135 -18.21 -17.66 -2.89
N GLN A 136 -17.75 -17.85 -1.64
CA GLN A 136 -18.62 -18.21 -0.52
C GLN A 136 -19.55 -17.06 -0.10
N PRO A 137 -20.74 -17.36 0.47
CA PRO A 137 -21.74 -16.35 0.85
C PRO A 137 -21.21 -15.23 1.75
N ALA A 138 -20.28 -15.54 2.66
CA ALA A 138 -19.65 -14.56 3.56
C ALA A 138 -18.99 -13.38 2.82
N PHE A 139 -18.51 -13.61 1.60
CA PHE A 139 -17.83 -12.60 0.78
C PHE A 139 -18.78 -11.87 -0.19
N ALA A 140 -20.07 -12.23 -0.25
CA ALA A 140 -21.02 -11.67 -1.22
C ALA A 140 -21.08 -10.14 -1.16
N LYS A 141 -21.04 -9.57 0.05
CA LYS A 141 -21.03 -8.12 0.27
C LYS A 141 -19.85 -7.39 -0.37
N CYS A 142 -18.74 -8.08 -0.64
CA CYS A 142 -17.58 -7.45 -1.27
C CYS A 142 -17.80 -7.21 -2.76
N LYS A 143 -18.74 -7.89 -3.41
CA LYS A 143 -19.04 -7.72 -4.84
C LYS A 143 -19.61 -6.34 -5.18
N SER A 144 -20.14 -5.60 -4.22
CA SER A 144 -20.64 -4.23 -4.43
C SER A 144 -19.53 -3.18 -4.54
N GLN A 145 -18.28 -3.54 -4.24
CA GLN A 145 -17.15 -2.61 -4.32
C GLN A 145 -16.77 -2.36 -5.79
N ARG A 146 -16.73 -1.09 -6.19
CA ARG A 146 -16.54 -0.68 -7.60
C ARG A 146 -15.09 -0.72 -8.09
N SER A 147 -14.13 -0.71 -7.18
CA SER A 147 -12.70 -0.72 -7.52
C SER A 147 -11.94 -1.78 -6.73
N SER A 148 -10.77 -2.12 -7.24
CA SER A 148 -9.96 -3.26 -6.79
C SER A 148 -9.48 -3.09 -5.36
N TYR A 149 -9.07 -1.88 -4.96
CA TYR A 149 -8.58 -1.62 -3.60
C TYR A 149 -9.64 -1.90 -2.52
N PRO A 150 -10.85 -1.29 -2.55
CA PRO A 150 -11.89 -1.59 -1.58
C PRO A 150 -12.44 -3.01 -1.71
N TYR A 151 -12.49 -3.59 -2.92
CA TYR A 151 -12.88 -5.00 -3.12
C TYR A 151 -11.97 -5.96 -2.34
N TRP A 152 -10.65 -5.90 -2.58
CA TRP A 152 -9.69 -6.76 -1.91
C TRP A 152 -9.54 -6.46 -0.43
N THR A 153 -9.70 -5.20 -0.02
CA THR A 153 -9.74 -4.82 1.40
C THR A 153 -10.96 -5.40 2.11
N CYS A 154 -12.12 -5.42 1.45
CA CYS A 154 -13.32 -6.09 1.99
C CYS A 154 -13.08 -7.58 2.18
N ILE A 155 -12.45 -8.25 1.21
CA ILE A 155 -12.11 -9.68 1.31
C ILE A 155 -11.18 -9.95 2.49
N GLU A 156 -10.13 -9.14 2.67
CA GLU A 156 -9.24 -9.27 3.84
C GLU A 156 -9.99 -9.06 5.16
N ASN A 157 -10.90 -8.09 5.23
CA ASN A 157 -11.69 -7.86 6.44
C ASN A 157 -12.62 -9.03 6.77
N VAL A 158 -13.26 -9.64 5.76
CA VAL A 158 -14.07 -10.86 5.95
C VAL A 158 -13.18 -12.02 6.38
N TRP A 159 -12.04 -12.21 5.73
CA TRP A 159 -11.06 -13.24 6.11
C TRP A 159 -10.63 -13.09 7.58
N ASP A 160 -10.16 -11.91 7.97
CA ASP A 160 -9.64 -11.66 9.32
C ASP A 160 -10.74 -11.80 10.39
N SER A 161 -11.99 -11.43 10.10
CA SER A 161 -13.07 -11.48 11.08
C SER A 161 -13.77 -12.84 11.17
N GLN A 162 -13.85 -13.61 10.07
CA GLN A 162 -14.69 -14.81 10.00
C GLN A 162 -13.94 -16.11 9.73
N TYR A 163 -12.74 -16.07 9.15
CA TYR A 163 -12.02 -17.28 8.73
C TYR A 163 -10.70 -17.48 9.47
N ARG A 164 -9.88 -16.44 9.57
CA ARG A 164 -8.53 -16.50 10.14
C ARG A 164 -8.54 -17.14 11.51
N GLY A 165 -7.81 -18.24 11.67
CA GLY A 165 -7.67 -18.92 12.95
C GLY A 165 -8.95 -19.60 13.45
N LYS A 166 -10.01 -19.75 12.63
CA LYS A 166 -11.27 -20.41 12.98
C LYS A 166 -11.46 -21.74 12.26
N SER A 167 -12.44 -22.53 12.70
CA SER A 167 -12.94 -23.72 12.00
C SER A 167 -14.28 -23.40 11.37
N ILE A 168 -14.42 -23.59 10.06
CA ILE A 168 -15.64 -23.30 9.31
C ILE A 168 -15.96 -24.51 8.45
N ALA A 169 -17.18 -25.06 8.60
CA ALA A 169 -17.64 -26.27 7.89
C ALA A 169 -16.62 -27.43 7.94
N GLY A 170 -16.14 -27.77 9.15
CA GLY A 170 -15.17 -28.85 9.37
C GLY A 170 -13.72 -28.54 8.93
N LYS A 171 -13.46 -27.40 8.27
CA LYS A 171 -12.11 -26.99 7.83
C LYS A 171 -11.49 -25.98 8.80
N ARG A 172 -10.33 -26.33 9.38
CA ARG A 172 -9.50 -25.42 10.20
C ARG A 172 -8.67 -24.50 9.31
N TRP A 173 -8.86 -23.19 9.45
CA TRP A 173 -8.12 -22.17 8.70
C TRP A 173 -6.89 -21.65 9.46
N PRO A 174 -5.77 -21.35 8.76
CA PRO A 174 -4.58 -20.80 9.40
C PRO A 174 -4.85 -19.49 10.14
N ASN A 175 -4.16 -19.26 11.26
CA ASN A 175 -4.16 -17.96 11.93
C ASN A 175 -3.17 -16.98 11.27
N ASP A 176 -3.32 -16.74 9.97
CA ASP A 176 -2.44 -15.86 9.21
C ASP A 176 -3.24 -14.97 8.23
N ARG A 177 -2.56 -13.98 7.65
CA ARG A 177 -3.14 -13.02 6.70
C ARG A 177 -3.53 -13.70 5.39
N LEU A 178 -4.62 -13.26 4.77
CA LEU A 178 -5.13 -13.78 3.48
C LEU A 178 -4.03 -13.85 2.42
N GLY A 179 -3.28 -12.76 2.24
CA GLY A 179 -2.16 -12.68 1.32
C GLY A 179 -1.11 -13.78 1.55
N ARG A 180 -0.86 -14.15 2.81
CA ARG A 180 0.08 -15.23 3.13
C ARG A 180 -0.50 -16.62 2.86
N VAL A 181 -1.78 -16.80 3.15
CA VAL A 181 -2.44 -18.10 3.02
C VAL A 181 -2.71 -18.47 1.57
N PHE A 182 -3.13 -17.52 0.73
CA PHE A 182 -3.63 -17.80 -0.63
C PHE A 182 -2.74 -17.32 -1.77
N PHE A 183 -1.88 -16.32 -1.54
CA PHE A 183 -1.10 -15.68 -2.61
C PHE A 183 0.39 -16.08 -2.59
N GLN A 184 0.68 -17.27 -2.07
CA GLN A 184 2.04 -17.78 -1.87
C GLN A 184 2.17 -19.26 -2.26
N PRO A 185 2.17 -19.56 -3.58
CA PRO A 185 2.29 -20.92 -4.08
C PRO A 185 3.65 -21.56 -3.74
N PHE A 186 4.70 -20.76 -3.51
CA PHE A 186 6.07 -21.23 -3.30
C PHE A 186 6.56 -21.24 -1.84
N TYR A 187 5.67 -21.09 -0.85
CA TYR A 187 6.00 -21.09 0.60
C TYR A 187 7.15 -20.15 1.00
N ALA A 188 6.84 -18.94 1.52
CA ALA A 188 7.63 -18.21 2.55
C ALA A 188 7.34 -16.70 2.59
N GLY A 189 6.09 -16.25 2.68
CA GLY A 189 5.87 -14.82 2.96
C GLY A 189 6.32 -13.87 1.84
N GLN A 190 6.70 -14.40 0.67
CA GLN A 190 7.66 -13.73 -0.21
C GLN A 190 7.06 -12.51 -0.91
N THR A 191 7.87 -11.48 -0.94
CA THR A 191 7.73 -10.26 -1.71
C THR A 191 8.69 -10.33 -2.90
N PHE A 192 8.33 -9.74 -4.03
CA PHE A 192 9.02 -9.98 -5.30
C PHE A 192 9.42 -8.68 -6.00
N GLY A 193 10.37 -8.80 -6.91
CA GLY A 193 10.89 -7.68 -7.68
C GLY A 193 11.71 -6.70 -6.85
N LEU A 194 12.12 -5.61 -7.50
CA LEU A 194 12.82 -4.51 -6.85
C LEU A 194 11.96 -3.86 -5.76
N GLY A 195 10.65 -3.75 -5.99
CA GLY A 195 9.74 -3.14 -5.03
C GLY A 195 9.34 -4.01 -3.84
N GLN A 196 9.69 -5.30 -3.85
CA GLN A 196 9.24 -6.23 -2.81
C GLN A 196 7.71 -6.18 -2.62
N LEU A 197 6.97 -6.24 -3.72
CA LEU A 197 5.51 -6.29 -3.71
C LEU A 197 5.01 -7.73 -3.60
N ASN A 198 3.82 -7.91 -3.04
CA ASN A 198 3.11 -9.19 -3.08
C ASN A 198 1.92 -9.13 -4.05
N PRO A 199 1.43 -10.28 -4.57
CA PRO A 199 0.34 -10.32 -5.54
C PRO A 199 -0.94 -9.62 -5.11
N LEU A 200 -1.33 -9.72 -3.83
CA LEU A 200 -2.54 -9.09 -3.30
C LEU A 200 -2.42 -7.56 -3.28
N THR A 201 -1.25 -7.03 -2.96
CA THR A 201 -0.98 -5.58 -3.06
C THR A 201 -1.10 -5.09 -4.49
N ALA A 202 -0.58 -5.84 -5.47
CA ALA A 202 -0.73 -5.48 -6.88
C ALA A 202 -2.18 -5.51 -7.33
N LEU A 203 -2.92 -6.57 -6.98
CA LEU A 203 -4.35 -6.67 -7.23
C LEU A 203 -5.12 -5.47 -6.67
N LYS A 204 -4.81 -5.03 -5.45
CA LYS A 204 -5.41 -3.83 -4.84
C LYS A 204 -5.12 -2.56 -5.63
N ALA A 205 -3.87 -2.36 -6.05
CA ALA A 205 -3.44 -1.13 -6.71
C ALA A 205 -3.75 -1.08 -8.22
N ASN A 206 -4.15 -2.19 -8.84
CA ASN A 206 -4.25 -2.30 -10.30
C ASN A 206 -5.16 -1.25 -10.95
N ASP A 207 -6.32 -0.93 -10.38
CA ASP A 207 -7.18 0.12 -10.96
C ASP A 207 -6.56 1.52 -10.89
N LEU A 208 -5.84 1.84 -9.82
CA LEU A 208 -5.12 3.12 -9.70
C LEU A 208 -3.94 3.17 -10.68
N VAL A 209 -3.23 2.06 -10.85
CA VAL A 209 -2.15 1.98 -11.84
C VAL A 209 -2.73 2.17 -13.25
N ARG A 210 -3.78 1.43 -13.59
CA ARG A 210 -4.39 1.48 -14.93
C ARG A 210 -5.09 2.80 -15.24
N SER A 211 -5.59 3.52 -14.24
CA SER A 211 -6.15 4.87 -14.46
C SER A 211 -5.08 5.91 -14.84
N ARG A 212 -3.81 5.66 -14.48
CA ARG A 212 -2.67 6.50 -14.86
C ARG A 212 -1.90 5.94 -16.06
N ILE A 213 -1.92 4.63 -16.23
CA ILE A 213 -1.15 3.89 -17.23
C ILE A 213 -2.07 2.83 -17.87
N PRO A 214 -2.94 3.20 -18.82
CA PRO A 214 -3.95 2.30 -19.38
C PRO A 214 -3.40 1.02 -20.03
N ARG A 215 -2.14 1.04 -20.46
CA ARG A 215 -1.42 -0.10 -21.05
C ARG A 215 -1.04 -1.20 -20.04
N GLU A 216 -1.09 -0.92 -18.74
CA GLU A 216 -0.85 -1.92 -17.71
C GLU A 216 -1.97 -2.98 -17.71
N PRO A 217 -1.63 -4.27 -17.55
CA PRO A 217 -2.61 -5.34 -17.67
C PRO A 217 -3.67 -5.27 -16.57
N LYS A 218 -4.90 -5.67 -16.93
CA LYS A 218 -5.95 -5.92 -15.93
C LYS A 218 -5.62 -7.21 -15.18
N LEU A 219 -5.21 -7.10 -13.93
CA LEU A 219 -4.81 -8.25 -13.14
C LEU A 219 -6.01 -9.11 -12.74
N SER A 220 -5.84 -10.42 -12.78
CA SER A 220 -6.87 -11.39 -12.40
C SER A 220 -6.23 -12.56 -11.68
N VAL A 221 -6.86 -13.00 -10.59
CA VAL A 221 -6.42 -14.17 -9.81
C VAL A 221 -6.44 -15.48 -10.59
N ARG A 222 -7.09 -15.50 -11.77
CA ARG A 222 -7.08 -16.62 -12.71
C ARG A 222 -5.81 -16.67 -13.58
N ARG A 223 -5.02 -15.60 -13.57
CA ARG A 223 -3.77 -15.44 -14.34
C ARG A 223 -2.64 -15.09 -13.38
N ALA A 224 -2.33 -16.01 -12.46
CA ALA A 224 -1.29 -15.77 -11.45
C ALA A 224 0.10 -15.44 -12.06
N PRO A 225 0.57 -16.11 -13.15
CA PRO A 225 1.83 -15.76 -13.80
C PRO A 225 1.95 -14.29 -14.19
N GLU A 226 0.87 -13.71 -14.74
CA GLU A 226 0.82 -12.31 -15.15
C GLU A 226 0.99 -11.36 -13.96
N ILE A 227 0.40 -11.69 -12.81
CA ILE A 227 0.55 -10.90 -11.58
C ILE A 227 1.99 -10.95 -11.06
N TYR A 228 2.63 -12.12 -11.09
CA TYR A 228 4.03 -12.26 -10.71
C TYR A 228 4.95 -11.47 -11.63
N ASN A 229 4.76 -11.58 -12.94
CA ASN A 229 5.51 -10.80 -13.91
C ASN A 229 5.35 -9.29 -13.64
N THR A 230 4.13 -8.82 -13.42
CA THR A 230 3.82 -7.41 -13.14
C THR A 230 4.58 -6.88 -11.93
N ILE A 231 4.68 -7.62 -10.84
CA ILE A 231 5.38 -7.17 -9.62
C ILE A 231 6.90 -7.38 -9.67
N MET A 232 7.40 -8.18 -10.61
CA MET A 232 8.82 -8.47 -10.78
C MET A 232 9.49 -7.63 -11.86
N GLU A 233 8.77 -7.29 -12.92
CA GLU A 233 9.26 -6.45 -14.02
C GLU A 233 9.58 -5.04 -13.48
N PRO A 234 10.82 -4.54 -13.66
CA PRO A 234 11.27 -3.29 -13.05
C PRO A 234 10.46 -2.02 -13.34
N ASP A 235 9.88 -1.84 -14.53
CA ASP A 235 9.10 -0.63 -14.83
C ASP A 235 7.74 -0.68 -14.13
N SER A 236 7.04 -1.80 -14.30
CA SER A 236 5.75 -2.06 -13.68
C SER A 236 5.88 -2.04 -12.16
N THR A 237 6.86 -2.74 -11.56
CA THR A 237 7.01 -2.77 -10.10
C THR A 237 7.15 -1.37 -9.51
N LEU A 238 7.89 -0.46 -10.15
CA LEU A 238 8.02 0.94 -9.72
C LEU A 238 6.69 1.71 -9.85
N ASN A 239 5.90 1.47 -10.88
CA ASN A 239 4.55 2.04 -11.02
C ASN A 239 3.63 1.60 -9.88
N TYR A 240 3.65 0.30 -9.54
CA TYR A 240 2.85 -0.22 -8.43
C TYR A 240 3.34 0.29 -7.08
N MET A 241 4.66 0.44 -6.87
CA MET A 241 5.19 1.10 -5.68
C MET A 241 4.64 2.52 -5.53
N ALA A 242 4.75 3.32 -6.59
CA ALA A 242 4.27 4.69 -6.62
C ALA A 242 2.76 4.77 -6.34
N ALA A 243 1.96 3.89 -6.95
CA ALA A 243 0.52 3.80 -6.70
C ALA A 243 0.18 3.45 -5.25
N VAL A 244 0.89 2.49 -4.63
CA VAL A 244 0.70 2.13 -3.22
C VAL A 244 1.01 3.31 -2.30
N ILE A 245 2.10 4.04 -2.57
CA ILE A 245 2.48 5.21 -1.76
C ILE A 245 1.49 6.35 -1.96
N ARG A 246 1.09 6.65 -3.21
CA ARG A 246 0.05 7.64 -3.51
C ARG A 246 -1.24 7.33 -2.76
N HIS A 247 -1.68 6.08 -2.80
CA HIS A 247 -2.85 5.63 -2.04
C HIS A 247 -2.68 5.83 -0.53
N ALA A 248 -1.47 5.60 0.01
CA ALA A 248 -1.20 5.84 1.43
C ALA A 248 -1.36 7.32 1.81
N ILE A 249 -0.80 8.22 1.00
CA ILE A 249 -0.92 9.67 1.19
C ILE A 249 -2.39 10.09 1.09
N ASP A 250 -3.12 9.65 0.07
CA ASP A 250 -4.54 9.99 -0.11
C ASP A 250 -5.41 9.46 1.03
N SER A 251 -5.16 8.25 1.50
CA SER A 251 -5.92 7.66 2.60
C SER A 251 -5.70 8.41 3.92
N TYR A 252 -4.47 8.78 4.24
CA TYR A 252 -4.20 9.57 5.45
C TYR A 252 -4.79 10.97 5.35
N ARG A 253 -4.73 11.57 4.17
CA ARG A 253 -5.32 12.88 3.89
C ARG A 253 -6.83 12.87 4.09
N SER A 254 -7.53 11.94 3.42
CA SER A 254 -9.00 11.87 3.38
C SER A 254 -9.62 11.25 4.63
N VAL A 255 -8.97 10.26 5.24
CA VAL A 255 -9.53 9.53 6.39
C VAL A 255 -8.99 10.08 7.70
N ALA A 256 -7.69 10.34 7.82
CA ALA A 256 -7.10 10.76 9.09
C ALA A 256 -6.95 12.29 9.23
N GLY A 257 -7.14 13.06 8.14
CA GLY A 257 -6.95 14.51 8.13
C GLY A 257 -5.48 14.94 8.16
N PHE A 258 -4.56 14.06 7.76
CA PHE A 258 -3.12 14.33 7.76
C PHE A 258 -2.52 14.27 6.37
N ASP A 259 -1.81 15.32 5.96
CA ASP A 259 -0.98 15.28 4.76
C ASP A 259 0.41 14.75 5.11
N ILE A 260 0.69 13.53 4.66
CA ILE A 260 1.98 12.85 4.86
C ILE A 260 2.92 12.95 3.64
N SER A 261 2.57 13.75 2.62
CA SER A 261 3.35 13.91 1.38
C SER A 261 4.71 14.60 1.58
N ARG A 262 4.98 15.14 2.76
CA ARG A 262 6.26 15.77 3.13
C ARG A 262 7.11 14.91 4.06
N ASN A 263 6.66 13.70 4.41
CA ASN A 263 7.39 12.81 5.32
C ASN A 263 7.60 11.42 4.68
N PRO A 264 8.75 11.17 4.04
CA PRO A 264 9.02 9.89 3.38
C PRO A 264 9.09 8.73 4.36
N GLY A 265 9.53 8.94 5.60
CA GLY A 265 9.54 7.91 6.63
C GLY A 265 8.14 7.37 6.93
N ILE A 266 7.13 8.23 7.07
CA ILE A 266 5.74 7.78 7.28
C ILE A 266 5.24 6.97 6.08
N THR A 267 5.52 7.41 4.86
CA THR A 267 5.12 6.62 3.67
C THR A 267 5.84 5.28 3.58
N ALA A 268 7.13 5.20 3.93
CA ALA A 268 7.90 3.96 3.96
C ALA A 268 7.40 3.00 5.05
N THR A 269 7.00 3.54 6.21
CA THR A 269 6.32 2.77 7.26
C THR A 269 5.03 2.15 6.75
N LEU A 270 4.21 2.92 6.04
CA LEU A 270 2.94 2.43 5.50
C LEU A 270 3.13 1.42 4.37
N TYR A 271 4.16 1.61 3.55
CA TYR A 271 4.57 0.66 2.53
C TYR A 271 4.94 -0.70 3.16
N ASN A 272 5.75 -0.69 4.21
CA ASN A 272 6.17 -1.90 4.92
C ASN A 272 5.03 -2.61 5.65
N LEU A 273 4.14 -1.85 6.29
CA LEU A 273 3.12 -2.40 7.17
C LEU A 273 1.80 -2.76 6.46
N GLY A 274 1.49 -2.10 5.36
CA GLY A 274 0.21 -2.23 4.67
C GLY A 274 -1.00 -1.84 5.53
N ASN A 275 -2.19 -2.29 5.11
CA ASN A 275 -3.48 -2.01 5.76
C ASN A 275 -3.72 -0.52 6.05
N VAL A 276 -3.38 0.33 5.09
CA VAL A 276 -3.39 1.79 5.21
C VAL A 276 -4.76 2.33 5.61
N PRO A 277 -5.90 1.97 4.98
CA PRO A 277 -7.20 2.52 5.38
C PRO A 277 -7.57 2.23 6.83
N ARG A 278 -7.27 1.01 7.31
CA ARG A 278 -7.51 0.63 8.71
C ARG A 278 -6.67 1.47 9.66
N ARG A 279 -5.38 1.68 9.35
CA ARG A 279 -4.48 2.50 10.17
C ARG A 279 -4.90 3.97 10.21
N ALA A 280 -5.27 4.53 9.07
CA ALA A 280 -5.78 5.90 8.98
C ALA A 280 -7.07 6.07 9.81
N ASN A 281 -8.00 5.12 9.71
CA ASN A 281 -9.23 5.15 10.51
C ASN A 281 -8.95 4.99 12.02
N THR A 282 -8.03 4.11 12.43
CA THR A 282 -7.62 4.00 13.83
C THR A 282 -7.05 5.32 14.36
N LEU A 283 -6.20 5.99 13.58
CA LEU A 283 -5.66 7.30 13.96
C LEU A 283 -6.79 8.35 14.09
N ARG A 284 -7.70 8.41 13.12
CA ARG A 284 -8.87 9.31 13.16
C ARG A 284 -9.71 9.09 14.43
N VAL A 285 -10.07 7.84 14.73
CA VAL A 285 -10.88 7.50 15.92
C VAL A 285 -10.15 7.89 17.21
N ASN A 286 -8.85 7.61 17.31
CA ASN A 286 -8.06 7.99 18.48
C ASN A 286 -7.98 9.51 18.65
N ASN A 287 -7.80 10.26 17.56
CA ASN A 287 -7.74 11.72 17.61
C ASN A 287 -9.10 12.37 17.90
N ALA A 288 -10.21 11.79 17.46
CA ALA A 288 -11.54 12.22 17.87
C ALA A 288 -11.73 12.11 19.39
N LYS A 289 -11.33 10.97 19.98
CA LYS A 289 -11.36 10.78 21.44
C LYS A 289 -10.47 11.77 22.18
N ARG A 290 -9.28 12.06 21.63
CA ARG A 290 -8.35 13.04 22.22
C ARG A 290 -8.88 14.47 22.15
N LYS A 291 -9.48 14.85 21.03
CA LYS A 291 -10.14 16.16 20.87
C LYS A 291 -11.25 16.35 21.90
N ALA A 292 -12.11 15.34 22.08
CA ALA A 292 -13.17 15.37 23.10
C ALA A 292 -12.62 15.51 24.53
N ALA A 293 -11.39 15.03 24.77
CA ALA A 293 -10.69 15.14 26.06
C ALA A 293 -9.75 16.38 26.15
N GLY A 294 -9.84 17.35 25.23
CA GLY A 294 -8.97 18.54 25.24
C GLY A 294 -7.49 18.27 24.96
N LYS A 295 -7.14 17.08 24.47
CA LYS A 295 -5.74 16.66 24.22
C LYS A 295 -5.33 16.95 22.77
N LYS A 296 -4.07 17.36 22.58
CA LYS A 296 -3.46 17.52 21.25
C LYS A 296 -3.56 16.23 20.41
N PRO A 297 -3.78 16.32 19.09
CA PRO A 297 -3.87 15.14 18.23
C PRO A 297 -2.54 14.37 18.19
N LEU A 298 -2.63 13.05 18.00
CA LEU A 298 -1.49 12.22 17.66
C LEU A 298 -1.14 12.41 16.18
N LEU A 299 0.16 12.58 15.91
CA LEU A 299 0.69 12.49 14.55
C LEU A 299 0.88 11.03 14.14
N PRO A 300 0.86 10.72 12.83
CA PRO A 300 1.39 9.46 12.31
C PRO A 300 2.83 9.23 12.82
N ARG A 301 3.17 7.98 13.13
CA ARG A 301 4.51 7.61 13.62
C ARG A 301 5.17 6.60 12.72
N GLU A 302 6.49 6.69 12.65
CA GLU A 302 7.35 5.79 11.92
C GLU A 302 7.47 4.45 12.65
N ASN A 303 7.67 3.38 11.88
CA ASN A 303 8.34 2.19 12.36
C ASN A 303 9.85 2.30 12.07
N TYR A 304 10.60 1.25 12.40
CA TYR A 304 12.04 1.17 12.13
C TYR A 304 12.44 1.42 10.65
N TYR A 305 11.57 1.13 9.67
CA TYR A 305 11.81 1.51 8.27
C TYR A 305 11.78 3.01 8.09
N GLY A 306 10.64 3.61 8.47
CA GLY A 306 10.41 5.03 8.28
C GLY A 306 11.43 5.86 9.04
N TRP A 307 11.84 5.37 10.20
CA TRP A 307 12.82 6.04 11.03
C TRP A 307 14.18 6.18 10.35
N LEU A 308 14.70 5.08 9.76
CA LEU A 308 15.93 5.09 8.97
C LEU A 308 15.79 6.01 7.74
N VAL A 309 14.66 5.96 7.05
CA VAL A 309 14.43 6.78 5.85
C VAL A 309 14.50 8.27 6.16
N ASN A 310 13.88 8.71 7.26
CA ASN A 310 13.93 10.09 7.69
C ASN A 310 15.33 10.48 8.20
N GLU A 311 16.02 9.58 8.90
CA GLU A 311 17.40 9.80 9.36
C GLU A 311 18.35 10.01 8.16
N LYS A 312 18.20 9.19 7.11
CA LYS A 312 19.06 9.22 5.91
C LYS A 312 18.50 10.09 4.79
N GLU A 313 17.44 10.87 5.03
CA GLU A 313 16.72 11.59 3.96
C GLU A 313 17.64 12.51 3.15
N ALA A 314 18.52 13.26 3.82
CA ALA A 314 19.47 14.16 3.16
C ALA A 314 20.42 13.41 2.21
N ASP A 315 20.98 12.27 2.65
CA ASP A 315 21.85 11.43 1.82
C ASP A 315 21.08 10.83 0.64
N LEU A 316 19.86 10.34 0.87
CA LEU A 316 19.01 9.78 -0.19
C LEU A 316 18.56 10.82 -1.22
N ARG A 317 18.37 12.08 -0.80
CA ARG A 317 18.09 13.18 -1.72
C ARG A 317 19.31 13.54 -2.57
N SER A 318 20.53 13.41 -2.03
CA SER A 318 21.77 13.71 -2.77
C SER A 318 22.00 12.81 -3.99
N ILE A 319 21.36 11.64 -4.03
CA ILE A 319 21.52 10.65 -5.12
C ILE A 319 20.36 10.67 -6.12
N LEU A 320 19.37 11.57 -5.99
CA LEU A 320 18.14 11.54 -6.79
C LEU A 320 18.23 12.32 -8.10
#